data_AF-A0A2I0QKH2-F1
#
_entry.id   AF-A0A2I0QKH2-F1
#
_cell.length_a   1.000
_cell.length_b   1.000
_cell.length_c   1.000
_cell.angle_alpha   90.00
_cell.angle_beta   90.00
_cell.angle_gamma   90.00
#
_symmetry.space_group_name_H-M   'P 1'
#
loop_
_entity.id
_entity.type
_entity.pdbx_description
1 polymer ?
#
loop_
_entity_poly.entity_id
_entity_poly.type
_entity_poly.pdbx_seq_one_letter_code
_entity_poly.pdbx_strand_id
1 'polypeptide(L)'
;ALCEIFKNTQCTIIKSAIENQKVCYGVKLKNFSGLLGSKFCGISKEPRLGKEISQYVKTGTKLRGLFHSDELPNYGISEDEIKEVRKILSCCESDAFILLTGNTEDVLKGMKIAVERVKMTLSGVPEETRKATGEETEYMRPLPGASRMYPETDVAMIETDAKFIEKVRKNLPELIDSKFERYASMVGKELANQLIHSKISVIFDKFAVLRMLKMWLMGCFKIFKFKHLRHKIRHILNGIHTFVKRYFRKNFKPLPRVSHI
;
A
#
# COMPACT_ATOMS: atom_id res chain seq x y z
N ALA A 1 -1.49 -27.78 20.50
CA ALA A 1 -0.31 -26.92 20.23
C ALA A 1 0.81 -27.80 19.69
N LEU A 2 1.65 -27.28 18.80
CA LEU A 2 2.74 -28.03 18.14
C LEU A 2 4.14 -27.62 18.66
N CYS A 3 4.20 -26.82 19.73
CA CYS A 3 5.45 -26.25 20.25
C CYS A 3 6.50 -27.30 20.62
N GLU A 4 6.09 -28.53 20.97
CA GLU A 4 7.03 -29.59 21.37
C GLU A 4 7.89 -30.10 20.22
N ILE A 5 7.32 -30.20 19.02
CA ILE A 5 8.04 -30.59 17.79
C ILE A 5 9.11 -29.54 17.49
N PHE A 6 8.80 -28.28 17.77
CA PHE A 6 9.59 -27.14 17.39
C PHE A 6 10.59 -26.67 18.46
N LYS A 7 10.99 -27.52 19.41
CA LYS A 7 11.98 -27.12 20.43
C LYS A 7 13.39 -26.86 19.86
N ASN A 8 13.78 -27.61 18.83
CA ASN A 8 15.13 -27.57 18.24
C ASN A 8 15.16 -27.11 16.78
N THR A 9 14.14 -26.36 16.33
CA THR A 9 14.04 -25.93 14.92
C THR A 9 15.16 -24.97 14.53
N GLN A 10 15.58 -25.06 13.27
CA GLN A 10 16.46 -24.06 12.65
C GLN A 10 15.69 -22.84 12.10
N CYS A 11 14.35 -22.89 12.09
CA CYS A 11 13.50 -21.77 11.73
C CYS A 11 13.56 -20.65 12.78
N THR A 12 14.21 -19.54 12.41
CA THR A 12 14.40 -18.37 13.28
C THR A 12 13.08 -17.76 13.76
N ILE A 13 12.02 -17.83 12.95
CA ILE A 13 10.71 -17.26 13.26
C ILE A 13 10.02 -18.05 14.36
N ILE A 14 9.98 -19.38 14.24
CA ILE A 14 9.34 -20.25 15.24
C ILE A 14 10.18 -20.30 16.51
N LYS A 15 11.51 -20.38 16.39
CA LYS A 15 12.44 -20.35 17.52
C LYS A 15 12.27 -19.07 18.35
N SER A 16 12.29 -17.91 17.70
CA SER A 16 12.06 -16.63 18.38
C SER A 16 10.68 -16.54 19.03
N ALA A 17 9.65 -17.14 18.42
CA ALA A 17 8.33 -17.16 19.03
C ALA A 17 8.34 -18.00 20.33
N ILE A 18 8.94 -19.19 20.31
CA ILE A 18 9.02 -20.09 21.48
C ILE A 18 9.86 -19.46 22.61
N GLU A 19 10.99 -18.83 22.29
CA GLU A 19 11.82 -18.09 23.27
C GLU A 19 11.03 -16.98 23.97
N ASN A 20 10.10 -16.35 23.25
CA ASN A 20 9.19 -15.33 23.78
C ASN A 20 7.90 -15.90 24.41
N GLN A 21 7.88 -17.19 24.78
CA GLN A 21 6.73 -17.89 25.37
C GLN A 21 5.45 -17.85 24.51
N LYS A 22 5.59 -17.73 23.19
CA LYS A 22 4.47 -17.77 22.24
C LYS A 22 4.14 -19.19 21.83
N VAL A 23 2.94 -19.38 21.29
CA VAL A 23 2.42 -20.69 20.90
C VAL A 23 2.46 -20.88 19.39
N CYS A 24 2.69 -22.12 18.97
CA CYS A 24 2.56 -22.58 17.59
C CYS A 24 1.38 -23.54 17.51
N TYR A 25 0.43 -23.25 16.63
CA TYR A 25 -0.70 -24.14 16.33
C TYR A 25 -0.72 -24.48 14.84
N GLY A 26 -1.24 -25.66 14.55
CA GLY A 26 -1.49 -26.12 13.20
C GLY A 26 -2.94 -26.50 13.00
N VAL A 27 -3.44 -26.33 11.78
CA VAL A 27 -4.76 -26.78 11.35
C VAL A 27 -4.63 -27.66 10.11
N LYS A 28 -5.34 -28.79 10.12
CA LYS A 28 -5.46 -29.71 8.99
C LYS A 28 -6.49 -29.18 7.99
N LEU A 29 -6.12 -29.16 6.71
CA LEU A 29 -6.99 -28.84 5.59
C LEU A 29 -7.15 -30.08 4.70
N LYS A 30 -8.37 -30.65 4.69
CA LYS A 30 -8.65 -31.89 3.96
C LYS A 30 -8.62 -31.69 2.45
N ASN A 31 -7.86 -32.51 1.72
CA ASN A 31 -7.76 -32.45 0.25
C ASN A 31 -7.21 -31.12 -0.33
N PHE A 32 -6.41 -30.37 0.45
CA PHE A 32 -5.80 -29.11 0.00
C PHE A 32 -4.32 -29.24 -0.39
N SER A 33 -3.76 -30.45 -0.40
CA SER A 33 -2.36 -30.69 -0.78
C SER A 33 -2.11 -30.23 -2.22
N GLY A 34 -1.06 -29.43 -2.41
CA GLY A 34 -0.69 -28.84 -3.70
C GLY A 34 -1.53 -27.62 -4.12
N LEU A 35 -2.68 -27.35 -3.50
CA LEU A 35 -3.55 -26.22 -3.84
C LEU A 35 -3.08 -24.90 -3.21
N LEU A 36 -2.44 -24.96 -2.03
CA LEU A 36 -1.99 -23.76 -1.32
C LEU A 36 -0.79 -23.11 -2.04
N GLY A 37 0.11 -23.95 -2.57
CA GLY A 37 1.28 -23.54 -3.33
C GLY A 37 1.09 -23.50 -4.85
N SER A 38 -0.07 -23.91 -5.37
CA SER A 38 -0.35 -23.95 -6.80
C SER A 38 -0.24 -22.55 -7.42
N LYS A 39 0.57 -22.44 -8.50
CA LYS A 39 0.72 -21.23 -9.32
C LYS A 39 -0.48 -20.92 -10.22
N PHE A 40 -1.58 -21.66 -10.06
CA PHE A 40 -2.84 -21.43 -10.76
C PHE A 40 -3.96 -20.97 -9.83
N CYS A 41 -3.76 -21.10 -8.51
CA CYS A 41 -4.79 -20.83 -7.51
C CYS A 41 -4.53 -19.48 -6.83
N GLY A 42 -5.16 -18.41 -7.30
CA GLY A 42 -5.01 -17.05 -6.75
C GLY A 42 -5.26 -15.94 -7.77
N ILE A 43 -5.14 -14.68 -7.35
CA ILE A 43 -5.50 -13.50 -8.16
C ILE A 43 -4.25 -12.69 -8.61
N SER A 44 -3.07 -12.99 -8.05
CA SER A 44 -1.80 -12.30 -8.35
C SER A 44 -1.05 -12.86 -9.57
N LYS A 45 0.01 -12.17 -10.01
CA LYS A 45 0.87 -12.57 -11.14
C LYS A 45 1.58 -13.90 -10.89
N GLU A 46 1.96 -14.14 -9.64
CA GLU A 46 2.20 -15.49 -9.10
C GLU A 46 1.06 -15.84 -8.16
N PRO A 47 -0.04 -16.43 -8.65
CA PRO A 47 -1.21 -16.67 -7.84
C PRO A 47 -0.92 -17.86 -6.92
N ARG A 48 -1.00 -17.64 -5.60
CA ARG A 48 -0.89 -18.69 -4.58
C ARG A 48 -1.97 -18.53 -3.54
N LEU A 49 -2.72 -19.59 -3.27
CA LEU A 49 -3.81 -19.54 -2.30
C LEU A 49 -3.28 -19.34 -0.87
N GLY A 50 -2.10 -19.86 -0.57
CA GLY A 50 -1.40 -19.59 0.69
C GLY A 50 -1.16 -18.10 0.93
N LYS A 51 -0.84 -17.34 -0.12
CA LYS A 51 -0.66 -15.87 -0.04
C LYS A 51 -1.96 -15.15 0.28
N GLU A 52 -3.07 -15.54 -0.35
CA GLU A 52 -4.40 -14.99 -0.09
C GLU A 52 -4.86 -15.25 1.36
N ILE A 53 -4.70 -16.48 1.86
CA ILE A 53 -5.03 -16.82 3.25
C ILE A 53 -4.12 -16.03 4.22
N SER A 54 -2.84 -15.89 3.89
CA SER A 54 -1.88 -15.11 4.68
C SER A 54 -2.30 -13.64 4.78
N GLN A 55 -2.80 -13.04 3.70
CA GLN A 55 -3.30 -11.66 3.71
C GLN A 55 -4.50 -11.51 4.65
N TYR A 56 -5.45 -12.44 4.60
CA TYR A 56 -6.61 -12.44 5.52
C TYR A 56 -6.19 -12.50 6.99
N VAL A 57 -5.24 -13.40 7.32
CA VAL A 57 -4.71 -13.53 8.68
C VAL A 57 -4.00 -12.26 9.13
N LYS A 58 -3.15 -11.66 8.28
CA LYS A 58 -2.42 -10.41 8.60
C LYS A 58 -3.35 -9.23 8.82
N THR A 59 -4.45 -9.14 8.08
CA THR A 59 -5.42 -8.05 8.24
C THR A 59 -6.24 -8.22 9.52
N GLY A 60 -6.60 -9.45 9.90
CA GLY A 60 -7.45 -9.71 11.06
C GLY A 60 -6.72 -9.89 12.40
N THR A 61 -5.39 -10.04 12.39
CA THR A 61 -4.55 -10.34 13.57
C THR A 61 -3.21 -9.61 13.55
N LYS A 62 -2.46 -9.67 14.65
CA LYS A 62 -1.08 -9.11 14.73
C LYS A 62 0.00 -10.09 14.24
N LEU A 63 -0.39 -11.19 13.61
CA LEU A 63 0.55 -12.22 13.14
C LEU A 63 1.26 -11.74 11.87
N ARG A 64 2.52 -12.16 11.69
CA ARG A 64 3.32 -11.80 10.50
C ARG A 64 2.88 -12.54 9.24
N GLY A 65 2.17 -13.64 9.37
CA GLY A 65 1.73 -14.51 8.29
C GLY A 65 1.47 -15.93 8.77
N LEU A 66 1.47 -16.86 7.83
CA LEU A 66 1.29 -18.30 8.03
C LEU A 66 2.36 -19.08 7.29
N PHE A 67 2.59 -20.32 7.71
CA PHE A 67 3.30 -21.31 6.92
C PHE A 67 2.30 -22.36 6.43
N HIS A 68 2.51 -22.92 5.25
CA HIS A 68 1.68 -24.01 4.75
C HIS A 68 2.52 -25.17 4.22
N SER A 69 1.94 -26.37 4.22
CA SER A 69 2.62 -27.60 3.82
C SER A 69 3.31 -27.52 2.45
N ASP A 70 2.67 -26.89 1.46
CA ASP A 70 3.19 -26.85 0.09
C ASP A 70 4.39 -25.90 -0.11
N GLU A 71 4.66 -25.03 0.88
CA GLU A 71 5.83 -24.14 0.89
C GLU A 71 7.02 -24.79 1.61
N LEU A 72 6.82 -25.94 2.25
CA LEU A 72 7.81 -26.65 3.06
C LEU A 72 8.34 -27.89 2.30
N PRO A 73 9.62 -28.28 2.49
CA PRO A 73 10.60 -27.76 3.45
C PRO A 73 11.22 -26.43 3.00
N ASN A 74 11.08 -25.40 3.84
CA ASN A 74 11.68 -24.09 3.63
C ASN A 74 11.74 -23.34 4.98
N TYR A 75 12.38 -22.17 5.01
CA TYR A 75 12.50 -21.32 6.21
C TYR A 75 13.22 -21.97 7.40
N GLY A 76 13.95 -23.08 7.19
CA GLY A 76 14.67 -23.81 8.23
C GLY A 76 13.83 -24.85 8.98
N ILE A 77 12.66 -25.23 8.46
CA ILE A 77 11.85 -26.35 8.96
C ILE A 77 12.30 -27.63 8.27
N SER A 78 12.63 -28.67 9.04
CA SER A 78 13.15 -29.93 8.50
C SER A 78 12.03 -30.88 8.04
N GLU A 79 12.36 -31.84 7.17
CA GLU A 79 11.43 -32.89 6.75
C GLU A 79 10.93 -33.74 7.91
N ASP A 80 11.77 -33.97 8.93
CA ASP A 80 11.39 -34.74 10.11
C ASP A 80 10.36 -33.96 10.96
N GLU A 81 10.51 -32.64 11.09
CA GLU A 81 9.51 -31.78 11.74
C GLU A 81 8.18 -31.81 10.98
N ILE A 82 8.21 -31.80 9.64
CA ILE A 82 7.01 -31.89 8.80
C ILE A 82 6.29 -33.23 9.01
N LYS A 83 7.03 -34.34 9.07
CA LYS A 83 6.47 -35.68 9.33
C LYS A 83 5.79 -35.76 10.69
N GLU A 84 6.42 -35.26 11.74
CA GLU A 84 5.83 -35.23 13.08
C GLU A 84 4.57 -34.34 13.14
N VAL A 85 4.58 -33.18 12.46
CA VAL A 85 3.40 -32.32 12.34
C VAL A 85 2.26 -33.06 11.64
N ARG A 86 2.54 -33.75 10.52
CA ARG A 86 1.52 -34.54 9.79
C ARG A 86 0.96 -35.66 10.66
N LYS A 87 1.80 -36.31 11.47
CA LYS A 87 1.39 -37.37 12.40
C LYS A 87 0.45 -36.83 13.48
N ILE A 88 0.82 -35.72 14.15
CA ILE A 88 0.00 -35.12 15.22
C ILE A 88 -1.33 -34.57 14.67
N LEU A 89 -1.31 -33.96 13.49
CA LEU A 89 -2.51 -33.45 12.83
C LEU A 89 -3.32 -34.55 12.11
N SER A 90 -2.82 -35.80 12.10
CA SER A 90 -3.41 -36.92 11.38
C SER A 90 -3.70 -36.61 9.90
N CYS A 91 -2.76 -35.94 9.22
CA CYS A 91 -2.86 -35.58 7.81
C CYS A 91 -2.52 -36.76 6.89
N CYS A 92 -3.35 -36.99 5.87
CA CYS A 92 -3.03 -37.90 4.77
C CYS A 92 -2.20 -37.18 3.68
N GLU A 93 -1.79 -37.90 2.63
CA GLU A 93 -1.01 -37.32 1.52
C GLU A 93 -1.78 -36.27 0.72
N SER A 94 -3.10 -36.43 0.58
CA SER A 94 -3.99 -35.45 -0.05
C SER A 94 -4.26 -34.23 0.82
N ASP A 95 -3.90 -34.28 2.10
CA ASP A 95 -4.19 -33.20 3.05
C ASP A 95 -3.02 -32.22 3.16
N ALA A 96 -3.39 -30.94 3.29
CA ALA A 96 -2.46 -29.87 3.63
C ALA A 96 -2.59 -29.49 5.10
N PHE A 97 -1.61 -28.74 5.61
CA PHE A 97 -1.72 -28.10 6.91
C PHE A 97 -1.23 -26.66 6.84
N ILE A 98 -1.75 -25.83 7.74
CA ILE A 98 -1.30 -24.46 7.96
C ILE A 98 -0.77 -24.35 9.38
N LEU A 99 0.38 -23.69 9.56
CA LEU A 99 0.98 -23.36 10.85
C LEU A 99 0.93 -21.85 11.11
N LEU A 100 0.57 -21.49 12.33
CA LEU A 100 0.56 -20.12 12.83
C LEU A 100 1.31 -20.07 14.15
N THR A 101 2.15 -19.03 14.31
CA THR A 101 2.95 -18.83 15.51
C THR A 101 2.80 -17.41 16.04
N GLY A 102 2.57 -17.26 17.34
CA GLY A 102 2.26 -15.97 17.95
C GLY A 102 1.62 -16.07 19.33
N ASN A 103 1.03 -14.97 19.79
CA ASN A 103 0.26 -14.97 21.04
C ASN A 103 -0.95 -15.89 20.91
N THR A 104 -1.33 -16.58 21.99
CA THR A 104 -2.41 -17.57 21.96
C THR A 104 -3.71 -17.04 21.39
N GLU A 105 -4.12 -15.83 21.80
CA GLU A 105 -5.35 -15.20 21.32
C GLU A 105 -5.29 -14.87 19.81
N ASP A 106 -4.20 -14.25 19.36
CA ASP A 106 -3.98 -13.91 17.95
C ASP A 106 -3.93 -15.17 17.07
N VAL A 107 -3.28 -16.24 17.54
CA VAL A 107 -3.17 -17.52 16.81
C VAL A 107 -4.52 -18.21 16.69
N LEU A 108 -5.31 -18.27 17.78
CA LEU A 108 -6.66 -18.82 17.73
C LEU A 108 -7.57 -18.02 16.78
N LYS A 109 -7.49 -16.69 16.81
CA LYS A 109 -8.22 -15.82 15.88
C LYS A 109 -7.77 -16.01 14.44
N GLY A 110 -6.45 -16.09 14.22
CA GLY A 110 -5.85 -16.31 12.91
C GLY A 110 -6.25 -17.64 12.30
N MET A 111 -6.30 -18.72 13.11
CA MET A 111 -6.79 -20.03 12.65
C MET A 111 -8.25 -19.98 12.21
N LYS A 112 -9.13 -19.30 12.96
CA LYS A 112 -10.54 -19.14 12.57
C LYS A 112 -10.66 -18.44 11.22
N ILE A 113 -9.95 -17.32 11.04
CA ILE A 113 -9.94 -16.55 9.79
C ILE A 113 -9.39 -17.39 8.63
N ALA A 114 -8.31 -18.12 8.86
CA ALA A 114 -7.71 -18.98 7.83
C ALA A 114 -8.68 -20.07 7.37
N VAL A 115 -9.33 -20.77 8.32
CA VAL A 115 -10.35 -21.80 8.02
C VAL A 115 -11.55 -21.21 7.30
N GLU A 116 -12.01 -20.03 7.70
CA GLU A 116 -13.14 -19.35 7.06
C GLU A 116 -12.80 -18.96 5.62
N ARG A 117 -11.59 -18.44 5.39
CA ARG A 117 -11.11 -18.13 4.04
C ARG A 117 -10.98 -19.36 3.14
N VAL A 118 -10.54 -20.49 3.71
CA VAL A 118 -10.48 -21.80 3.01
C VAL A 118 -11.89 -22.31 2.70
N LYS A 119 -12.87 -22.10 3.57
CA LYS A 119 -14.27 -22.45 3.23
C LYS A 119 -14.79 -21.62 2.06
N MET A 120 -14.45 -20.33 2.00
CA MET A 120 -14.84 -19.46 0.88
C MET A 120 -14.31 -19.96 -0.47
N THR A 121 -13.11 -20.55 -0.53
CA THR A 121 -12.57 -21.08 -1.80
C THR A 121 -13.37 -22.24 -2.36
N LEU A 122 -14.07 -23.01 -1.51
CA LEU A 122 -14.94 -24.08 -1.96
C LEU A 122 -16.20 -23.56 -2.65
N SER A 123 -16.61 -22.32 -2.34
CA SER A 123 -17.77 -21.65 -2.95
C SER A 123 -17.39 -20.84 -4.20
N GLY A 124 -16.15 -20.36 -4.29
CA GLY A 124 -15.65 -19.63 -5.45
C GLY A 124 -14.72 -18.46 -5.08
N VAL A 125 -14.72 -17.42 -5.92
CA VAL A 125 -13.98 -16.18 -5.67
C VAL A 125 -14.82 -15.29 -4.74
N PRO A 126 -14.33 -14.92 -3.54
CA PRO A 126 -15.09 -14.10 -2.62
C PRO A 126 -15.20 -12.65 -3.10
N GLU A 127 -16.30 -11.99 -2.75
CA GLU A 127 -16.48 -10.56 -2.96
C GLU A 127 -15.77 -9.76 -1.87
N GLU A 128 -14.79 -8.92 -2.26
CA GLU A 128 -13.92 -8.24 -1.31
C GLU A 128 -13.34 -6.94 -1.88
N THR A 129 -12.92 -6.03 -0.99
CA THR A 129 -12.16 -4.84 -1.39
C THR A 129 -10.67 -5.16 -1.34
N ARG A 130 -9.99 -4.96 -2.47
CA ARG A 130 -8.54 -5.16 -2.60
C ARG A 130 -7.84 -3.83 -2.89
N LYS A 131 -6.63 -3.65 -2.35
CA LYS A 131 -5.76 -2.50 -2.65
C LYS A 131 -4.81 -2.85 -3.80
N ALA A 132 -4.54 -1.90 -4.68
CA ALA A 132 -3.54 -2.06 -5.74
C ALA A 132 -2.13 -1.86 -5.18
N THR A 133 -1.25 -2.81 -5.46
CA THR A 133 0.16 -2.83 -5.04
C THR A 133 1.01 -2.98 -6.30
N GLY A 134 1.21 -1.89 -7.02
CA GLY A 134 1.89 -1.90 -8.32
C GLY A 134 1.07 -2.68 -9.36
N GLU A 135 1.57 -3.84 -9.79
CA GLU A 135 0.90 -4.73 -10.75
C GLU A 135 -0.04 -5.75 -10.09
N GLU A 136 -0.03 -5.88 -8.75
CA GLU A 136 -0.83 -6.87 -8.03
C GLU A 136 -1.93 -6.23 -7.18
N THR A 137 -2.81 -7.06 -6.64
CA THR A 137 -3.80 -6.64 -5.65
C THR A 137 -3.66 -7.44 -4.38
N GLU A 138 -3.91 -6.81 -3.23
CA GLU A 138 -3.91 -7.48 -1.93
C GLU A 138 -5.24 -7.27 -1.22
N TYR A 139 -5.72 -8.28 -0.50
CA TYR A 139 -6.90 -8.16 0.34
C TYR A 139 -6.75 -7.01 1.35
N MET A 140 -7.78 -6.16 1.45
CA MET A 140 -7.81 -5.05 2.39
C MET A 140 -8.94 -5.21 3.40
N ARG A 141 -10.17 -5.45 2.94
CA ARG A 141 -11.36 -5.60 3.80
C ARG A 141 -12.51 -6.28 3.05
N PRO A 142 -13.52 -6.79 3.75
CA PRO A 142 -14.77 -7.22 3.11
C PRO A 142 -15.41 -6.05 2.37
N LEU A 143 -16.31 -6.33 1.42
CA LEU A 143 -17.08 -5.26 0.78
C LEU A 143 -17.83 -4.42 1.83
N PRO A 144 -17.84 -3.09 1.69
CA PRO A 144 -18.69 -2.26 2.52
C PRO A 144 -20.16 -2.65 2.27
N GLY A 145 -20.95 -2.69 3.34
CA GLY A 145 -22.40 -2.86 3.22
C GLY A 145 -23.05 -1.67 2.48
N ALA A 146 -24.32 -1.84 2.12
CA ALA A 146 -25.07 -0.78 1.45
C ALA A 146 -25.11 0.50 2.29
N SER A 147 -24.78 1.63 1.65
CA SER A 147 -24.85 2.94 2.28
C SER A 147 -26.31 3.33 2.56
N ARG A 148 -26.61 3.71 3.81
CA ARG A 148 -27.89 4.34 4.16
C ARG A 148 -27.75 5.84 3.97
N MET A 149 -28.60 6.43 3.14
CA MET A 149 -28.61 7.88 2.91
C MET A 149 -29.88 8.48 3.51
N TYR A 150 -29.72 9.62 4.19
CA TYR A 150 -30.81 10.50 4.60
C TYR A 150 -30.50 11.91 4.09
N PRO A 151 -31.53 12.73 3.79
CA PRO A 151 -31.30 14.11 3.37
C PRO A 151 -30.52 14.89 4.43
N GLU A 152 -29.49 15.62 3.99
CA GLU A 152 -28.71 16.54 4.83
C GLU A 152 -29.57 17.79 5.12
N THR A 153 -29.98 17.98 6.37
CA THR A 153 -30.93 19.05 6.75
C THR A 153 -30.24 20.37 7.08
N ASP A 154 -28.95 20.35 7.41
CA ASP A 154 -28.20 21.56 7.80
C ASP A 154 -27.85 22.43 6.59
N VAL A 155 -27.94 21.86 5.38
CA VAL A 155 -27.60 22.53 4.12
C VAL A 155 -28.88 22.84 3.35
N ALA A 156 -29.09 24.13 3.06
CA ALA A 156 -30.18 24.56 2.21
C ALA A 156 -30.06 23.97 0.80
N MET A 157 -31.19 23.74 0.14
CA MET A 157 -31.21 23.24 -1.23
C MET A 157 -30.54 24.24 -2.18
N ILE A 158 -29.68 23.73 -3.06
CA ILE A 158 -29.03 24.52 -4.09
C ILE A 158 -29.95 24.56 -5.30
N GLU A 159 -30.61 25.70 -5.51
CA GLU A 159 -31.42 25.93 -6.71
C GLU A 159 -30.51 26.17 -7.92
N THR A 160 -30.79 25.47 -9.02
CA THR A 160 -30.09 25.66 -10.30
C THR A 160 -31.11 26.01 -11.38
N ASP A 161 -31.04 27.22 -11.93
CA ASP A 161 -31.91 27.67 -12.99
C ASP A 161 -31.27 27.48 -14.38
N ALA A 162 -32.10 27.50 -15.43
CA ALA A 162 -31.63 27.31 -16.80
C ALA A 162 -30.61 28.39 -17.22
N LYS A 163 -30.76 29.63 -16.73
CA LYS A 163 -29.83 30.74 -17.03
C LYS A 163 -28.45 30.49 -16.42
N PHE A 164 -28.38 30.00 -15.18
CA PHE A 164 -27.14 29.61 -14.53
C PHE A 164 -26.45 28.47 -15.28
N ILE A 165 -27.20 27.44 -15.66
CA ILE A 165 -26.67 26.30 -16.43
C ILE A 165 -26.11 26.77 -17.78
N GLU A 166 -26.82 27.63 -18.50
CA GLU A 166 -26.32 28.20 -19.76
C GLU A 166 -25.07 29.06 -19.57
N LYS A 167 -25.04 29.88 -18.52
CA LYS A 167 -23.87 30.69 -18.18
C LYS A 167 -22.64 29.82 -17.91
N VAL A 168 -22.80 28.70 -17.21
CA VAL A 168 -21.71 27.74 -16.97
C VAL A 168 -21.31 27.05 -18.28
N ARG A 169 -22.27 26.58 -19.07
CA ARG A 169 -22.01 25.89 -20.35
C ARG A 169 -21.23 26.77 -21.33
N LYS A 170 -21.55 28.07 -21.41
CA LYS A 170 -20.85 29.05 -22.27
C LYS A 170 -19.43 29.37 -21.78
N ASN A 171 -19.13 29.12 -20.51
CA ASN A 171 -17.83 29.41 -19.88
C ASN A 171 -17.07 28.14 -19.47
N LEU A 172 -17.34 27.00 -20.10
CA LEU A 172 -16.60 25.76 -19.83
C LEU A 172 -15.11 25.97 -20.15
N PRO A 173 -14.20 25.53 -19.26
CA PRO A 173 -12.78 25.56 -19.56
C PRO A 173 -12.48 24.62 -20.74
N GLU A 174 -11.45 24.96 -21.51
CA GLU A 174 -10.92 24.08 -22.55
C GLU A 174 -10.45 22.74 -21.96
N LEU A 175 -10.60 21.66 -22.74
CA LEU A 175 -10.05 20.35 -22.41
C LEU A 175 -8.52 20.40 -22.40
N ILE A 176 -7.90 19.52 -21.61
CA ILE A 176 -6.43 19.42 -21.51
C ILE A 176 -5.80 19.15 -22.88
N ASP A 177 -6.43 18.30 -23.70
CA ASP A 177 -5.92 17.95 -25.03
C ASP A 177 -6.03 19.12 -26.01
N SER A 178 -7.17 19.83 -26.02
CA SER A 178 -7.35 21.03 -26.85
C SER A 178 -6.39 22.15 -26.45
N LYS A 179 -6.14 22.30 -25.15
CA LYS A 179 -5.14 23.20 -24.59
C LYS A 179 -3.72 22.83 -25.02
N PHE A 180 -3.43 21.54 -25.11
CA PHE A 180 -2.14 21.03 -25.57
C PHE A 180 -1.86 21.43 -27.00
N GLU A 181 -2.79 21.20 -27.92
CA GLU A 181 -2.62 21.60 -29.32
C GLU A 181 -2.48 23.12 -29.47
N ARG A 182 -3.24 23.89 -28.70
CA ARG A 182 -3.12 25.35 -28.67
C ARG A 182 -1.75 25.80 -28.17
N TYR A 183 -1.20 25.19 -27.13
CA TYR A 183 0.14 25.51 -26.64
C TYR A 183 1.23 25.00 -27.59
N ALA A 184 1.06 23.83 -28.17
CA ALA A 184 2.02 23.23 -29.09
C ALA A 184 2.20 24.09 -30.34
N SER A 185 1.12 24.67 -30.85
CA SER A 185 1.17 25.64 -31.95
C SER A 185 1.85 26.97 -31.59
N MET A 186 1.90 27.34 -30.30
CA MET A 186 2.51 28.60 -29.83
C MET A 186 3.98 28.45 -29.40
N VAL A 187 4.35 27.36 -28.73
CA VAL A 187 5.65 27.18 -28.08
C VAL A 187 6.34 25.85 -28.37
N GLY A 188 5.74 24.99 -29.20
CA GLY A 188 6.23 23.64 -29.51
C GLY A 188 5.73 22.57 -28.53
N LYS A 189 5.66 21.32 -29.01
CA LYS A 189 5.04 20.19 -28.29
C LYS A 189 5.68 19.89 -26.94
N GLU A 190 7.01 19.96 -26.85
CA GLU A 190 7.74 19.64 -25.62
C GLU A 190 7.48 20.67 -24.51
N LEU A 191 7.53 21.96 -24.84
CA LEU A 191 7.25 23.03 -23.88
C LEU A 191 5.77 23.09 -23.52
N ALA A 192 4.88 22.82 -24.48
CA ALA A 192 3.45 22.70 -24.25
C ALA A 192 3.13 21.63 -23.21
N ASN A 193 3.74 20.45 -23.33
CA ASN A 193 3.57 19.36 -22.36
C ASN A 193 4.01 19.80 -20.95
N GLN A 194 5.17 20.46 -20.86
CA GLN A 194 5.68 20.97 -19.58
C GLN A 194 4.78 22.06 -18.99
N LEU A 195 4.21 22.94 -19.83
CA LEU A 195 3.35 24.04 -19.39
C LEU A 195 2.01 23.55 -18.86
N ILE A 196 1.37 22.57 -19.51
CA ILE A 196 0.07 22.03 -19.10
C ILE A 196 0.12 21.43 -17.71
N HIS A 197 1.16 20.65 -17.41
CA HIS A 197 1.37 20.07 -16.10
C HIS A 197 1.93 21.07 -15.07
N SER A 198 2.21 22.31 -15.48
CA SER A 198 2.70 23.36 -14.59
C SER A 198 1.57 24.18 -13.99
N LYS A 199 1.81 24.69 -12.78
CA LYS A 199 0.95 25.70 -12.15
C LYS A 199 0.96 27.06 -12.87
N ILE A 200 1.83 27.24 -13.87
CA ILE A 200 2.02 28.49 -14.62
C ILE A 200 1.08 28.54 -15.83
N SER A 201 0.43 27.44 -16.21
CA SER A 201 -0.52 27.36 -17.34
C SER A 201 -1.58 28.48 -17.31
N VAL A 202 -2.22 28.70 -16.17
CA VAL A 202 -3.24 29.76 -15.98
C VAL A 202 -2.66 31.16 -16.23
N ILE A 203 -1.40 31.38 -15.85
CA ILE A 203 -0.71 32.65 -16.06
C ILE A 203 -0.38 32.80 -17.55
N PHE A 204 0.12 31.73 -18.17
CA PHE A 204 0.43 31.70 -19.60
C PHE A 204 -0.81 32.01 -20.46
N ASP A 205 -1.98 31.47 -20.12
CA ASP A 205 -3.23 31.77 -20.82
C ASP A 205 -3.58 33.25 -20.81
N LYS A 206 -3.48 33.89 -19.63
CA LYS A 206 -3.76 35.33 -19.48
C LYS A 206 -2.80 36.19 -20.32
N PHE A 207 -1.53 35.80 -20.43
CA PHE A 207 -0.53 36.55 -21.19
C PHE A 207 -0.53 36.24 -22.69
N ALA A 208 -0.91 35.01 -23.10
CA ALA A 208 -1.03 34.63 -24.50
C ALA A 208 -2.14 35.41 -25.22
N VAL A 209 -3.24 35.73 -24.53
CA VAL A 209 -4.36 36.53 -25.07
C VAL A 209 -3.97 38.00 -25.32
N LEU A 210 -3.13 38.59 -24.47
CA LEU A 210 -2.76 40.01 -24.56
C LEU A 210 -1.78 40.32 -25.71
N ARG A 211 -1.30 39.29 -26.43
CA ARG A 211 -0.39 39.38 -27.59
C ARG A 211 0.79 40.35 -27.40
N MET A 212 1.19 40.59 -26.15
CA MET A 212 2.29 41.47 -25.78
C MET A 212 3.62 40.70 -25.92
N LEU A 213 4.17 40.74 -27.14
CA LEU A 213 5.59 40.78 -27.55
C LEU A 213 6.63 39.79 -26.96
N LYS A 214 6.27 38.88 -26.05
CA LYS A 214 7.21 38.02 -25.30
C LYS A 214 6.68 36.60 -25.06
N MET A 215 5.71 36.16 -25.88
CA MET A 215 5.04 34.84 -25.78
C MET A 215 6.01 33.64 -25.79
N TRP A 216 7.24 33.87 -26.23
CA TRP A 216 8.21 32.85 -26.63
C TRP A 216 9.49 32.82 -25.76
N LEU A 217 10.07 33.98 -25.42
CA LEU A 217 11.33 34.06 -24.65
C LEU A 217 11.20 33.59 -23.18
N MET A 218 10.01 33.66 -22.60
CA MET A 218 9.75 33.36 -21.18
C MET A 218 9.32 31.92 -20.89
N GLY A 219 8.76 31.21 -21.89
CA GLY A 219 8.61 29.75 -21.82
C GLY A 219 9.99 29.08 -21.70
N CYS A 220 10.96 29.56 -22.49
CA CYS A 220 12.36 29.10 -22.51
C CYS A 220 13.18 29.43 -21.26
N PHE A 221 12.95 30.54 -20.54
CA PHE A 221 13.84 30.97 -19.44
C PHE A 221 13.49 30.45 -18.03
N LYS A 222 12.24 30.03 -17.75
CA LYS A 222 11.76 29.78 -16.37
C LYS A 222 11.39 28.34 -16.02
N ILE A 223 11.01 27.47 -16.95
CA ILE A 223 10.82 26.05 -16.61
C ILE A 223 12.16 25.40 -16.23
N PHE A 224 13.24 25.76 -16.92
CA PHE A 224 14.62 25.34 -16.58
C PHE A 224 15.16 25.98 -15.30
N LYS A 225 14.97 27.29 -15.08
CA LYS A 225 15.55 27.97 -13.91
C LYS A 225 14.74 27.77 -12.63
N PHE A 226 13.40 27.72 -12.60
CA PHE A 226 12.66 27.65 -11.33
C PHE A 226 12.74 26.29 -10.61
N LYS A 227 12.77 25.17 -11.36
CA LYS A 227 13.03 23.84 -10.78
C LYS A 227 14.46 23.75 -10.23
N HIS A 228 15.44 24.30 -10.96
CA HIS A 228 16.84 24.27 -10.56
C HIS A 228 17.19 25.30 -9.46
N LEU A 229 16.56 26.47 -9.47
CA LEU A 229 16.67 27.50 -8.41
C LEU A 229 16.02 27.00 -7.11
N ARG A 230 14.89 26.27 -7.16
CA ARG A 230 14.37 25.57 -5.97
C ARG A 230 15.37 24.58 -5.40
N HIS A 231 16.06 23.82 -6.24
CA HIS A 231 17.09 22.87 -5.80
C HIS A 231 18.31 23.59 -5.18
N LYS A 232 18.80 24.67 -5.81
CA LYS A 232 19.91 25.49 -5.29
C LYS A 232 19.53 26.27 -4.02
N ILE A 233 18.36 26.89 -3.97
CA ILE A 233 17.86 27.62 -2.79
C ILE A 233 17.64 26.65 -1.62
N ARG A 234 17.15 25.43 -1.87
CA ARG A 234 17.02 24.39 -0.83
C ARG A 234 18.37 23.91 -0.33
N HIS A 235 19.39 23.79 -1.20
CA HIS A 235 20.77 23.52 -0.79
C HIS A 235 21.41 24.64 0.02
N ILE A 236 21.15 25.91 -0.35
CA ILE A 236 21.64 27.09 0.37
C ILE A 236 20.96 27.22 1.73
N LEU A 237 19.64 27.04 1.81
CA LEU A 237 18.89 27.05 3.09
C LEU A 237 19.31 25.89 4.00
N ASN A 238 19.52 24.69 3.45
CA ASN A 238 20.07 23.57 4.22
C ASN A 238 21.51 23.84 4.65
N GLY A 239 22.34 24.45 3.79
CA GLY A 239 23.69 24.86 4.10
C GLY A 239 23.74 25.90 5.21
N ILE A 240 22.87 26.91 5.17
CA ILE A 240 22.72 27.93 6.23
C ILE A 240 22.21 27.28 7.51
N HIS A 241 21.20 26.40 7.46
CA HIS A 241 20.73 25.68 8.66
C HIS A 241 21.87 24.84 9.28
N THR A 242 22.67 24.16 8.46
CA THR A 242 23.77 23.32 8.92
C THR A 242 24.91 24.18 9.48
N PHE A 243 25.21 25.32 8.84
CA PHE A 243 26.19 26.30 9.29
C PHE A 243 25.78 26.96 10.61
N VAL A 244 24.52 27.40 10.74
CA VAL A 244 23.94 27.95 11.98
C VAL A 244 23.98 26.90 13.09
N LYS A 245 23.57 25.64 12.84
CA LYS A 245 23.70 24.55 13.82
C LYS A 245 25.15 24.32 14.25
N ARG A 246 26.10 24.41 13.32
CA ARG A 246 27.53 24.16 13.58
C ARG A 246 28.18 25.36 14.30
N TYR A 247 27.80 26.59 13.97
CA TYR A 247 28.22 27.81 14.64
C TYR A 247 27.68 27.86 16.08
N PHE A 248 26.40 27.55 16.30
CA PHE A 248 25.82 27.44 17.64
C PHE A 248 26.48 26.33 18.47
N ARG A 249 26.74 25.15 17.89
CA ARG A 249 27.47 24.07 18.59
C ARG A 249 28.91 24.43 18.98
N LYS A 250 29.57 25.30 18.20
CA LYS A 250 30.98 25.65 18.40
C LYS A 250 31.16 26.83 19.36
N ASN A 251 30.22 27.78 19.36
CA ASN A 251 30.30 29.01 20.15
C ASN A 251 29.41 29.01 21.40
N PHE A 252 28.41 28.12 21.48
CA PHE A 252 27.60 27.95 22.69
C PHE A 252 27.80 26.53 23.23
N LYS A 253 28.45 26.41 24.40
CA LYS A 253 28.42 25.16 25.17
C LYS A 253 26.96 24.86 25.52
N PRO A 254 26.49 23.60 25.40
CA PRO A 254 25.18 23.24 25.91
C PRO A 254 25.14 23.55 27.41
N LEU A 255 24.12 24.30 27.84
CA LEU A 255 23.84 24.49 29.26
C LEU A 255 23.72 23.10 29.91
N PRO A 256 24.31 22.87 31.09
CA PRO A 256 24.18 21.61 31.79
C PRO A 256 22.69 21.33 32.01
N ARG A 257 22.28 20.08 31.73
CA ARG A 257 20.93 19.63 32.06
C ARG A 257 20.76 19.82 33.57
N VAL A 258 19.84 20.69 33.95
CA VAL A 258 19.35 20.75 35.32
C VAL A 258 18.68 19.40 35.56
N SER A 259 19.29 18.61 36.45
CA SER A 259 18.65 17.43 37.02
C SER A 259 17.44 17.91 37.81
N HIS A 260 16.26 17.62 37.30
CA HIS A 260 15.04 17.73 38.09
C HIS A 260 15.15 16.78 39.28
N ILE A 261 15.14 17.36 40.48
CA ILE A 261 14.55 16.77 41.67
C ILE A 261 13.03 16.74 41.44
#